data_AF-A0A2H0SNH5-F1
#
_entry.id   AF-A0A2H0SNH5-F1
#
_cell.length_a   1.000
_cell.length_b   1.000
_cell.length_c   1.000
_cell.angle_alpha   90.00
_cell.angle_beta   90.00
_cell.angle_gamma   90.00
#
_symmetry.space_group_name_H-M   'P 1'
#
loop_
_entity.id
_entity.type
_entity.pdbx_description
1 polymer ?
#
loop_
_entity_poly.entity_id
_entity_poly.type
_entity_poly.pdbx_seq_one_letter_code
_entity_poly.pdbx_strand_id
1 'polypeptide(L)'
;MHKTEEGFVVIVTMLVMAGLLGIGLSVANQSTQDIADSGNESESVRVFNAAEAEVESVLANPDNFTATAIPLTGATDGLNGALTRHSVTPQTSLKTYLPAGGVATIDLPSGYGSTVTLNWDSAAALMIAVYYEDAGTIKVRYEGVTANGATTIGGFAAASGSPTASIHTFNPTSDVRMIRIKSLLTGTNLSVPNSFSDPQYHLVRSEATGTDGVSRAIEIAKMIEVPPAILDYAVYSGESIIKP
;
A
#
# COMPACT_ATOMS: atom_id res chain seq x y z
N MET A 1 49.91 34.95 -61.17
CA MET A 1 49.36 34.23 -59.99
C MET A 1 48.29 35.12 -59.36
N HIS A 2 47.31 34.55 -58.65
CA HIS A 2 46.05 35.15 -58.16
C HIS A 2 44.85 35.00 -59.11
N LYS A 3 44.25 33.80 -59.13
CA LYS A 3 42.89 33.54 -59.64
C LYS A 3 42.09 32.60 -58.72
N THR A 4 42.42 32.55 -57.44
CA THR A 4 41.85 31.58 -56.47
C THR A 4 41.14 32.21 -55.28
N GLU A 5 41.05 33.55 -55.20
CA GLU A 5 40.45 34.22 -54.03
C GLU A 5 38.92 34.40 -54.13
N GLU A 6 38.34 34.58 -55.31
CA GLU A 6 36.89 34.86 -55.45
C GLU A 6 35.98 33.64 -55.19
N GLY A 7 36.41 32.42 -55.52
CA GLY A 7 35.64 31.20 -55.25
C GLY A 7 35.65 30.79 -53.77
N PHE A 8 36.71 31.13 -53.03
CA PHE A 8 36.85 30.82 -51.62
C PHE A 8 35.90 31.66 -50.75
N VAL A 9 35.67 32.92 -51.11
CA VAL A 9 34.76 33.84 -50.40
C VAL A 9 33.31 33.35 -50.49
N VAL A 10 32.87 32.83 -51.64
CA VAL A 10 31.51 32.30 -51.81
C VAL A 10 31.30 31.03 -50.96
N ILE A 11 32.29 30.15 -50.90
CA ILE A 11 32.20 28.92 -50.10
C ILE A 11 32.14 29.25 -48.60
N VAL A 12 32.98 30.17 -48.12
CA VAL A 12 32.99 30.58 -46.71
C VAL A 12 31.69 31.26 -46.31
N THR A 13 31.16 32.16 -47.14
CA THR A 13 29.88 32.84 -46.86
C THR A 13 28.71 31.86 -46.86
N MET A 14 28.70 30.88 -47.77
CA MET A 14 27.69 29.82 -47.80
C MET A 14 27.78 28.90 -46.58
N LEU A 15 29.00 28.60 -46.12
CA LEU A 15 29.23 27.80 -44.91
C LEU A 15 28.74 28.53 -43.66
N VAL A 16 29.00 29.84 -43.54
CA VAL A 16 28.53 30.67 -42.43
C VAL A 16 27.00 30.79 -42.42
N MET A 17 26.38 31.01 -43.59
CA MET A 17 24.92 31.00 -43.74
C MET A 17 24.31 29.67 -43.32
N ALA A 18 24.88 28.54 -43.76
CA ALA A 18 24.41 27.21 -43.38
C ALA A 18 24.56 26.97 -41.87
N GLY A 19 25.67 27.42 -41.27
CA GLY A 19 25.89 27.34 -39.82
C GLY A 19 24.87 28.14 -39.01
N LEU A 20 24.59 29.39 -39.41
CA LEU A 20 23.58 30.23 -38.76
C LEU A 20 22.17 29.64 -38.88
N LEU A 21 21.84 29.05 -40.03
CA LEU A 21 20.56 28.38 -40.25
C LEU A 21 20.41 27.14 -39.35
N GLY A 22 21.48 26.34 -39.22
CA GLY A 22 21.52 25.16 -38.36
C GLY A 22 21.32 25.51 -36.89
N ILE A 23 21.96 26.58 -36.41
CA ILE A 23 21.78 27.08 -35.04
C ILE A 23 20.34 27.56 -34.82
N GLY A 24 19.79 28.33 -35.77
CA GLY A 24 18.40 28.81 -35.68
C GLY A 24 17.38 27.67 -35.62
N LEU A 25 17.57 26.63 -36.43
CA LEU A 25 16.69 25.45 -36.43
C LEU A 25 16.84 24.60 -35.16
N SER A 26 18.07 24.50 -34.62
CA SER A 26 18.33 23.77 -33.37
C SER A 26 17.61 24.42 -32.18
N VAL A 27 17.64 25.75 -32.06
CA VAL A 27 16.96 26.47 -30.98
C VAL A 27 15.45 26.38 -31.10
N ALA A 28 14.91 26.45 -32.32
CA ALA A 28 13.46 26.29 -32.55
C ALA A 28 12.98 24.87 -32.19
N ASN A 29 13.75 23.84 -32.54
CA ASN A 29 13.46 22.46 -32.17
C ASN A 29 13.55 22.24 -30.66
N GLN A 30 14.59 22.76 -30.01
CA GLN A 30 14.76 22.67 -28.56
C GLN A 30 13.60 23.38 -27.83
N SER A 31 13.22 24.58 -28.25
CA SER A 31 12.09 25.30 -27.66
C SER A 31 10.77 24.57 -27.83
N THR A 32 10.55 23.91 -28.97
CA THR A 32 9.32 23.14 -29.21
C THR A 32 9.28 21.90 -28.31
N GLN A 33 10.43 21.26 -28.12
CA GLN A 33 10.57 20.10 -27.25
C GLN A 33 10.36 20.50 -25.77
N ASP A 34 10.99 21.57 -25.32
CA ASP A 34 10.83 22.08 -23.94
C ASP A 34 9.37 22.45 -23.63
N ILE A 35 8.66 23.05 -24.60
CA ILE A 35 7.22 23.37 -24.45
C ILE A 35 6.38 22.09 -24.38
N ALA A 36 6.64 21.11 -25.24
CA ALA A 36 5.93 19.83 -25.24
C ALA A 36 6.16 19.06 -23.93
N ASP A 37 7.40 19.02 -23.46
CA ASP A 37 7.79 18.36 -22.22
C ASP A 37 7.14 19.05 -21.01
N SER A 38 7.14 20.39 -20.98
CA SER A 38 6.45 21.16 -19.93
C SER A 38 4.94 20.94 -19.95
N GLY A 39 4.32 20.85 -21.14
CA GLY A 39 2.91 20.50 -21.29
C GLY A 39 2.58 19.12 -20.72
N ASN A 40 3.39 18.11 -21.07
CA ASN A 40 3.25 16.75 -20.58
C ASN A 40 3.42 16.64 -19.05
N GLU A 41 4.36 17.40 -18.48
CA GLU A 41 4.56 17.44 -17.03
C GLU A 41 3.37 18.06 -16.31
N SER A 42 2.87 19.21 -16.79
CA SER A 42 1.67 19.86 -16.25
C SER A 42 0.44 18.95 -16.36
N GLU A 43 0.27 18.27 -17.50
CA GLU A 43 -0.82 17.33 -17.73
C GLU A 43 -0.73 16.14 -16.77
N SER A 44 0.46 15.58 -16.60
CA SER A 44 0.72 14.48 -15.67
C SER A 44 0.34 14.84 -14.23
N VAL A 45 0.68 16.04 -13.77
CA VAL A 45 0.30 16.52 -12.42
C VAL A 45 -1.21 16.64 -12.30
N ARG A 46 -1.88 17.19 -13.32
CA ARG A 46 -3.35 17.32 -13.32
C ARG A 46 -4.04 15.96 -13.25
N VAL A 47 -3.62 15.01 -14.10
CA VAL A 47 -4.19 13.65 -14.14
C VAL A 47 -3.95 12.93 -12.81
N PHE A 48 -2.77 13.10 -12.21
CA PHE A 48 -2.49 12.54 -10.89
C PHE A 48 -3.42 13.10 -9.80
N ASN A 49 -3.59 14.42 -9.75
CA ASN A 49 -4.51 15.06 -8.78
C ASN A 49 -5.97 14.58 -8.97
N ALA A 50 -6.39 14.34 -10.21
CA ALA A 50 -7.71 13.78 -10.49
C ALA A 50 -7.84 12.34 -9.97
N ALA A 51 -6.79 11.52 -10.12
CA ALA A 51 -6.77 10.17 -9.55
C ALA A 51 -6.81 10.21 -8.01
N GLU A 52 -6.06 11.12 -7.37
CA GLU A 52 -6.07 11.30 -5.90
C GLU A 52 -7.44 11.70 -5.37
N ALA A 53 -8.08 12.72 -5.97
CA ALA A 53 -9.41 13.17 -5.56
C ALA A 53 -10.45 12.04 -5.65
N GLU A 54 -10.35 11.20 -6.68
CA GLU A 54 -11.22 10.03 -6.83
C GLU A 54 -10.93 8.98 -5.73
N VAL A 55 -9.66 8.69 -5.42
CA VAL A 55 -9.32 7.79 -4.30
C VAL A 55 -9.90 8.31 -2.98
N GLU A 56 -9.77 9.61 -2.71
CA GLU A 56 -10.30 10.22 -1.48
C GLU A 56 -11.82 10.10 -1.39
N SER A 57 -12.53 10.35 -2.49
CA SER A 57 -13.98 10.16 -2.58
C SER A 57 -14.38 8.72 -2.28
N VAL A 58 -13.66 7.74 -2.84
CA VAL A 58 -13.89 6.32 -2.59
C VAL A 58 -13.63 5.95 -1.14
N LEU A 59 -12.53 6.43 -0.54
CA LEU A 59 -12.15 6.18 0.85
C LEU A 59 -13.13 6.79 1.86
N ALA A 60 -13.73 7.93 1.52
CA ALA A 60 -14.68 8.65 2.37
C ALA A 60 -16.06 7.99 2.44
N ASN A 61 -16.45 7.21 1.43
CA ASN A 61 -17.75 6.52 1.42
C ASN A 61 -17.61 5.07 1.94
N PRO A 62 -18.11 4.77 3.15
CA PRO A 62 -18.02 3.43 3.74
C PRO A 62 -18.75 2.35 2.94
N ASP A 63 -19.79 2.72 2.17
CA ASP A 63 -20.58 1.78 1.36
C ASP A 63 -19.77 1.14 0.23
N ASN A 64 -18.61 1.72 -0.11
CA ASN A 64 -17.69 1.15 -1.09
C ASN A 64 -16.94 -0.09 -0.57
N PHE A 65 -16.91 -0.30 0.75
CA PHE A 65 -16.08 -1.32 1.42
C PHE A 65 -16.89 -2.53 1.84
N THR A 66 -17.65 -3.12 0.91
CA THR A 66 -18.38 -4.36 1.15
C THR A 66 -17.53 -5.60 0.86
N ALA A 67 -18.08 -6.79 1.10
CA ALA A 67 -17.44 -8.06 0.74
C ALA A 67 -17.43 -8.34 -0.78
N THR A 68 -18.11 -7.52 -1.58
CA THR A 68 -18.15 -7.66 -3.04
C THR A 68 -17.21 -6.68 -3.69
N ALA A 69 -16.44 -7.14 -4.68
CA ALA A 69 -15.57 -6.26 -5.45
C ALA A 69 -16.38 -5.25 -6.25
N ILE A 70 -15.96 -3.99 -6.21
CA ILE A 70 -16.41 -2.96 -7.14
C ILE A 70 -15.45 -3.00 -8.33
N PRO A 71 -15.89 -3.48 -9.51
CA PRO A 71 -15.03 -3.55 -10.68
C PRO A 71 -14.69 -2.14 -11.17
N LEU A 72 -13.59 -2.02 -11.92
CA LEU A 72 -13.14 -0.76 -12.52
C LEU A 72 -14.24 -0.19 -13.43
N THR A 73 -15.07 0.69 -12.87
CA THR A 73 -16.31 1.13 -13.53
C THR A 73 -16.02 2.25 -14.52
N GLY A 74 -16.97 2.55 -15.41
CA GLY A 74 -16.80 3.47 -16.53
C GLY A 74 -16.43 4.89 -16.09
N ALA A 75 -15.80 5.62 -17.01
CA ALA A 75 -15.22 6.93 -16.72
C ALA A 75 -16.26 7.96 -16.28
N THR A 76 -16.07 8.51 -15.08
CA THR A 76 -16.73 9.75 -14.65
C THR A 76 -15.90 10.92 -15.19
N ASP A 77 -16.57 12.03 -15.54
CA ASP A 77 -15.86 13.28 -15.80
C ASP A 77 -15.25 13.75 -14.46
N GLY A 78 -13.95 13.55 -14.33
CA GLY A 78 -13.17 13.92 -13.16
C GLY A 78 -12.83 15.40 -13.17
N LEU A 79 -11.90 15.80 -12.31
CA LEU A 79 -11.46 17.20 -12.24
C LEU A 79 -10.92 17.68 -13.60
N ASN A 80 -11.51 18.73 -14.16
CA ASN A 80 -11.03 19.43 -15.37
C ASN A 80 -10.91 18.55 -16.63
N GLY A 81 -11.86 17.63 -16.88
CA GLY A 81 -11.92 16.86 -18.13
C GLY A 81 -11.06 15.60 -18.18
N ALA A 82 -10.42 15.23 -17.06
CA ALA A 82 -9.75 13.94 -16.91
C ALA A 82 -10.79 12.84 -16.63
N LEU A 83 -10.73 11.73 -17.34
CA LEU A 83 -11.60 10.58 -17.14
C LEU A 83 -11.10 9.76 -15.94
N THR A 84 -11.88 9.68 -14.86
CA THR A 84 -11.50 8.91 -13.65
C THR A 84 -12.27 7.59 -13.56
N ARG A 85 -11.61 6.56 -13.05
CA ARG A 85 -12.15 5.22 -12.83
C ARG A 85 -11.59 4.66 -11.54
N HIS A 86 -12.38 3.94 -10.76
CA HIS A 86 -11.89 3.28 -9.55
C HIS A 86 -12.38 1.85 -9.45
N SER A 87 -11.65 1.06 -8.67
CA SER A 87 -12.04 -0.29 -8.26
C SER A 87 -11.73 -0.49 -6.79
N VAL A 88 -12.58 -1.28 -6.12
CA VAL A 88 -12.37 -1.70 -4.73
C VAL A 88 -12.36 -3.22 -4.70
N THR A 89 -11.22 -3.80 -4.34
CA THR A 89 -11.04 -5.25 -4.31
C THR A 89 -10.86 -5.74 -2.87
N PRO A 90 -11.80 -6.51 -2.31
CA PRO A 90 -11.63 -7.11 -1.00
C PRO A 90 -10.53 -8.17 -1.04
N GLN A 91 -9.70 -8.20 0.01
CA GLN A 91 -8.62 -9.17 0.16
C GLN A 91 -8.91 -10.06 1.36
N THR A 92 -8.98 -11.37 1.11
CA THR A 92 -9.30 -12.38 2.13
C THR A 92 -8.07 -12.95 2.83
N SER A 93 -6.87 -12.53 2.43
CA SER A 93 -5.62 -12.81 3.12
C SER A 93 -5.05 -11.50 3.66
N LEU A 94 -4.12 -11.55 4.62
CA LEU A 94 -3.47 -10.35 5.14
C LEU A 94 -2.02 -10.28 4.66
N LYS A 95 -1.64 -9.14 4.08
CA LYS A 95 -0.24 -8.79 3.80
C LYS A 95 -0.03 -7.33 4.17
N THR A 96 0.89 -7.06 5.08
CA THR A 96 1.16 -5.70 5.51
C THR A 96 2.58 -5.55 6.03
N TYR A 97 3.11 -4.35 5.93
CA TYR A 97 4.25 -3.95 6.74
C TYR A 97 3.76 -3.57 8.14
N LEU A 98 4.45 -4.07 9.17
CA LEU A 98 4.26 -3.70 10.56
C LEU A 98 5.49 -2.93 11.05
N PRO A 99 5.39 -1.64 11.40
CA PRO A 99 6.48 -0.94 12.06
C PRO A 99 6.73 -1.52 13.47
N ALA A 100 7.88 -1.21 14.07
CA ALA A 100 8.16 -1.58 15.45
C ALA A 100 7.06 -1.03 16.38
N GLY A 101 6.43 -1.90 17.18
CA GLY A 101 5.29 -1.57 18.03
C GLY A 101 3.94 -1.47 17.30
N GLY A 102 3.93 -1.57 15.97
CA GLY A 102 2.72 -1.58 15.15
C GLY A 102 1.88 -2.83 15.37
N VAL A 103 0.58 -2.71 15.11
CA VAL A 103 -0.42 -3.78 15.33
C VAL A 103 -1.20 -4.03 14.04
N ALA A 104 -1.32 -5.30 13.68
CA ALA A 104 -2.27 -5.78 12.68
C ALA A 104 -3.36 -6.61 13.37
N THR A 105 -4.50 -6.70 12.72
CA THR A 105 -5.64 -7.49 13.21
C THR A 105 -6.09 -8.44 12.12
N ILE A 106 -6.53 -9.61 12.55
CA ILE A 106 -7.15 -10.63 11.73
C ILE A 106 -8.50 -10.94 12.35
N ASP A 107 -9.55 -10.77 11.56
CA ASP A 107 -10.89 -11.18 11.97
C ASP A 107 -11.12 -12.62 11.52
N LEU A 108 -11.52 -13.46 12.46
CA LEU A 108 -11.80 -14.86 12.23
C LEU A 108 -13.31 -15.06 12.19
N PRO A 109 -13.85 -15.65 11.11
CA PRO A 109 -15.28 -15.90 11.03
C PRO A 109 -15.72 -16.88 12.11
N SER A 110 -16.98 -16.78 12.54
CA SER A 110 -17.53 -17.67 13.57
C SER A 110 -17.37 -19.14 13.16
N GLY A 111 -16.75 -19.95 14.02
CA GLY A 111 -16.50 -21.36 13.73
C GLY A 111 -15.29 -21.63 12.83
N TYR A 112 -14.40 -20.65 12.62
CA TYR A 112 -13.13 -20.89 11.93
C TYR A 112 -12.28 -21.93 12.67
N GLY A 113 -12.14 -23.12 12.09
CA GLY A 113 -11.43 -24.25 12.69
C GLY A 113 -10.19 -24.71 11.91
N SER A 114 -9.70 -23.88 10.98
CA SER A 114 -8.48 -24.19 10.20
C SER A 114 -7.25 -23.59 10.86
N THR A 115 -6.09 -24.21 10.64
CA THR A 115 -4.80 -23.66 11.08
C THR A 115 -4.57 -22.32 10.42
N VAL A 116 -4.21 -21.30 11.19
CA VAL A 116 -3.73 -20.03 10.66
C VAL A 116 -2.22 -19.97 10.79
N THR A 117 -1.59 -19.43 9.76
CA THR A 117 -0.15 -19.34 9.62
C THR A 117 0.26 -17.88 9.55
N LEU A 118 1.17 -17.48 10.42
CA LEU A 118 1.82 -16.18 10.41
C LEU A 118 3.23 -16.34 9.84
N ASN A 119 3.53 -15.58 8.80
CA ASN A 119 4.85 -15.50 8.19
C ASN A 119 5.41 -14.10 8.34
N TRP A 120 6.68 -13.98 8.74
CA TRP A 120 7.38 -12.69 8.78
C TRP A 120 8.86 -12.81 8.48
N ASP A 121 9.46 -11.75 7.93
CA ASP A 121 10.75 -11.78 7.25
C ASP A 121 11.89 -11.05 7.99
N SER A 122 11.75 -10.84 9.30
CA SER A 122 12.74 -10.14 10.11
C SER A 122 13.01 -10.82 11.45
N ALA A 123 13.97 -10.28 12.21
CA ALA A 123 14.24 -10.68 13.59
C ALA A 123 13.20 -10.13 14.60
N ALA A 124 12.07 -9.59 14.14
CA ALA A 124 10.99 -9.15 15.01
C ALA A 124 10.46 -10.30 15.87
N ALA A 125 10.19 -9.99 17.14
CA ALA A 125 9.35 -10.85 17.97
C ALA A 125 7.90 -10.39 17.85
N LEU A 126 6.95 -11.30 17.89
CA LEU A 126 5.53 -10.99 17.81
C LEU A 126 4.89 -11.20 19.18
N MET A 127 4.02 -10.26 19.59
CA MET A 127 3.01 -10.51 20.61
C MET A 127 1.68 -10.73 19.90
N ILE A 128 1.07 -11.87 20.16
CA ILE A 128 -0.20 -12.28 19.57
C ILE A 128 -1.24 -12.26 20.69
N ALA A 129 -2.27 -11.44 20.54
CA ALA A 129 -3.42 -11.41 21.42
C ALA A 129 -4.59 -12.12 20.72
N VAL A 130 -5.01 -13.25 21.27
CA VAL A 130 -6.11 -14.08 20.76
C VAL A 130 -7.35 -13.77 21.56
N TYR A 131 -8.35 -13.18 20.90
CA TYR A 131 -9.64 -12.85 21.47
C TYR A 131 -10.62 -13.99 21.19
N TYR A 132 -11.18 -14.55 22.25
CA TYR A 132 -12.08 -15.71 22.20
C TYR A 132 -13.29 -15.52 23.12
N GLU A 133 -14.39 -16.15 22.75
CA GLU A 133 -15.65 -16.07 23.48
C GLU A 133 -15.82 -17.26 24.43
N ASP A 134 -15.85 -17.01 25.73
CA ASP A 134 -16.07 -18.02 26.75
C ASP A 134 -17.34 -17.69 27.54
N ALA A 135 -18.37 -18.53 27.38
CA ALA A 135 -19.69 -18.38 28.02
C ALA A 135 -20.30 -16.96 27.85
N GLY A 136 -20.20 -16.40 26.63
CA GLY A 136 -20.73 -15.06 26.30
C GLY A 136 -19.85 -13.90 26.77
N THR A 137 -18.66 -14.17 27.31
CA THR A 137 -17.67 -13.15 27.69
C THR A 137 -16.46 -13.23 26.76
N ILE A 138 -16.06 -12.10 26.18
CA ILE A 138 -14.81 -12.04 25.41
C ILE A 138 -13.62 -12.04 26.38
N LYS A 139 -12.72 -13.00 26.20
CA LYS A 139 -11.46 -13.15 26.92
C LYS A 139 -10.29 -13.01 25.95
N VAL A 140 -9.13 -12.67 26.49
CA VAL A 140 -7.89 -12.54 25.72
C VAL A 140 -6.82 -13.46 26.29
N ARG A 141 -6.11 -14.15 25.39
CA ARG A 141 -4.87 -14.87 25.70
C ARG A 141 -3.73 -14.25 24.93
N TYR A 142 -2.61 -14.04 25.60
CA TYR A 142 -1.39 -13.54 24.96
C TYR A 142 -0.41 -14.68 24.71
N GLU A 143 0.23 -14.65 23.55
CA GLU A 143 1.33 -15.53 23.17
C GLU A 143 2.46 -14.69 22.60
N GLY A 144 3.68 -14.93 23.08
CA GLY A 144 4.89 -14.31 22.54
C GLY A 144 5.61 -15.28 21.63
N VAL A 145 6.07 -14.83 20.47
CA VAL A 145 6.84 -15.65 19.54
C VAL A 145 8.08 -14.90 19.07
N THR A 146 9.27 -15.46 19.25
CA THR A 146 10.51 -14.91 18.69
C THR A 146 10.75 -15.42 17.27
N ALA A 147 11.36 -14.58 16.43
CA ALA A 147 11.84 -15.01 15.12
C ALA A 147 12.74 -16.26 15.21
N ASN A 148 12.70 -17.07 14.15
CA ASN A 148 13.51 -18.27 14.06
C ASN A 148 15.00 -17.92 14.00
N GLY A 149 15.82 -18.64 14.78
CA GLY A 149 17.26 -18.37 14.90
C GLY A 149 17.61 -17.09 15.66
N ALA A 150 16.63 -16.33 16.18
CA ALA A 150 16.88 -15.19 17.05
C ALA A 150 17.13 -15.65 18.50
N THR A 151 17.72 -14.77 19.31
CA THR A 151 17.83 -14.99 20.75
C THR A 151 16.44 -15.12 21.36
N THR A 152 16.20 -16.22 22.08
CA THR A 152 14.92 -16.45 22.73
C THR A 152 14.69 -15.42 23.83
N ILE A 153 13.49 -14.86 23.84
CA ILE A 153 13.01 -13.98 24.91
C ILE A 153 12.30 -14.89 25.93
N GLY A 154 12.56 -14.68 27.22
CA GLY A 154 11.92 -15.47 28.27
C GLY A 154 10.39 -15.40 28.16
N GLY A 155 9.73 -16.57 28.13
CA GLY A 155 8.27 -16.68 27.98
C GLY A 155 7.74 -16.61 26.55
N PHE A 156 8.61 -16.45 25.54
CA PHE A 156 8.23 -16.49 24.13
C PHE A 156 8.55 -17.86 23.53
N ALA A 157 7.65 -18.38 22.70
CA ALA A 157 7.90 -19.55 21.87
C ALA A 157 8.86 -19.21 20.73
N ALA A 158 9.62 -20.19 20.24
CA ALA A 158 10.44 -20.01 19.04
C ALA A 158 9.59 -20.25 17.79
N ALA A 159 9.68 -19.35 16.80
CA ALA A 159 9.15 -19.60 15.48
C ALA A 159 9.91 -20.73 14.76
N SER A 160 9.23 -21.35 13.81
CA SER A 160 9.83 -22.27 12.83
C SER A 160 10.26 -21.50 11.56
N GLY A 161 10.83 -22.20 10.58
CA GLY A 161 11.16 -21.63 9.26
C GLY A 161 12.66 -21.51 9.00
N SER A 162 13.11 -20.35 8.50
CA SER A 162 14.52 -20.00 8.28
C SER A 162 14.89 -18.70 9.02
N PRO A 163 16.19 -18.36 9.16
CA PRO A 163 16.61 -17.12 9.84
C PRO A 163 16.10 -15.82 9.18
N THR A 164 15.65 -15.90 7.93
CA THR A 164 15.10 -14.75 7.17
C THR A 164 13.60 -14.87 6.92
N ALA A 165 12.97 -15.97 7.36
CA ALA A 165 11.55 -16.22 7.18
C ALA A 165 11.04 -17.07 8.35
N SER A 166 10.43 -16.39 9.32
CA SER A 166 9.85 -17.01 10.50
C SER A 166 8.40 -17.39 10.24
N ILE A 167 8.01 -18.54 10.78
CA ILE A 167 6.69 -19.15 10.61
C ILE A 167 6.17 -19.55 11.98
N HIS A 168 4.96 -19.09 12.30
CA HIS A 168 4.23 -19.50 13.48
C HIS A 168 2.81 -19.92 13.09
N THR A 169 2.36 -21.05 13.61
CA THR A 169 1.03 -21.58 13.33
C THR A 169 0.21 -21.67 14.60
N PHE A 170 -1.07 -21.34 14.48
CA PHE A 170 -2.04 -21.52 15.55
C PHE A 170 -3.26 -22.27 15.02
N ASN A 171 -3.85 -23.08 15.90
CA ASN A 171 -5.09 -23.79 15.62
C ASN A 171 -6.19 -23.13 16.46
N PRO A 172 -6.87 -22.10 15.92
CA PRO A 172 -7.94 -21.43 16.65
C PRO A 172 -9.07 -22.44 16.89
N THR A 173 -9.61 -22.41 18.10
CA THR A 173 -10.85 -23.08 18.45
C THR A 173 -12.04 -22.26 17.92
N SER A 174 -13.22 -22.86 17.82
CA SER A 174 -14.41 -22.24 17.20
C SER A 174 -14.94 -20.99 17.94
N ASP A 175 -14.46 -20.76 19.15
CA ASP A 175 -14.72 -19.60 20.01
C ASP A 175 -13.81 -18.40 19.74
N VAL A 176 -12.71 -18.58 19.00
CA VAL A 176 -11.85 -17.45 18.62
C VAL A 176 -12.60 -16.56 17.62
N ARG A 177 -12.49 -15.24 17.81
CA ARG A 177 -13.16 -14.22 16.97
C ARG A 177 -12.19 -13.29 16.27
N MET A 178 -11.09 -12.96 16.94
CA MET A 178 -10.15 -11.95 16.45
C MET A 178 -8.76 -12.23 16.99
N ILE A 179 -7.76 -11.89 16.19
CA ILE A 179 -6.35 -11.98 16.59
C ILE A 179 -5.65 -10.68 16.28
N ARG A 180 -4.97 -10.13 17.27
CA ARG A 180 -4.13 -8.94 17.11
C ARG A 180 -2.67 -9.33 17.20
N ILE A 181 -1.87 -8.83 16.27
CA ILE A 181 -0.45 -9.15 16.15
C ILE A 181 0.33 -7.86 16.26
N LYS A 182 1.16 -7.77 17.28
CA LYS A 182 2.03 -6.63 17.52
C LYS A 182 3.47 -7.00 17.25
N SER A 183 4.14 -6.21 16.42
CA SER A 183 5.59 -6.36 16.21
C SER A 183 6.35 -5.76 17.38
N LEU A 184 7.30 -6.50 17.92
CA LEU A 184 8.22 -6.08 18.98
C LEU A 184 9.64 -6.02 18.42
N LEU A 185 10.47 -5.18 19.07
CA LEU A 185 11.89 -4.94 18.76
C LEU A 185 12.16 -4.21 17.44
N THR A 186 11.62 -4.70 16.32
CA THR A 186 11.81 -4.11 14.98
C THR A 186 10.54 -4.20 14.14
N GLY A 187 10.49 -3.46 13.04
CA GLY A 187 9.44 -3.63 12.03
C GLY A 187 9.66 -4.87 11.17
N THR A 188 8.59 -5.41 10.60
CA THR A 188 8.59 -6.64 9.80
C THR A 188 7.51 -6.62 8.72
N ASN A 189 7.72 -7.32 7.60
CA ASN A 189 6.59 -7.64 6.73
C ASN A 189 5.86 -8.84 7.31
N LEU A 190 4.56 -8.69 7.57
CA LEU A 190 3.67 -9.75 8.04
C LEU A 190 2.82 -10.25 6.88
N SER A 191 2.75 -11.56 6.74
CA SER A 191 1.91 -12.25 5.75
C SER A 191 1.14 -13.38 6.43
N VAL A 192 -0.17 -13.38 6.24
CA VAL A 192 -1.09 -14.44 6.67
C VAL A 192 -1.73 -14.98 5.40
N PRO A 193 -1.19 -16.08 4.84
CA PRO A 193 -1.60 -16.57 3.54
C PRO A 193 -2.96 -17.28 3.56
N ASN A 194 -3.52 -17.53 4.75
CA ASN A 194 -4.87 -18.05 4.91
C ASN A 194 -5.89 -17.16 4.21
N SER A 195 -6.86 -17.79 3.54
CA SER A 195 -8.04 -17.10 3.05
C SER A 195 -9.14 -17.19 4.10
N PHE A 196 -9.70 -16.06 4.49
CA PHE A 196 -10.87 -15.94 5.35
C PHE A 196 -12.12 -15.69 4.48
N SER A 197 -13.31 -15.95 5.03
CA SER A 197 -14.56 -15.60 4.33
C SER A 197 -14.78 -14.09 4.28
N ASP A 198 -14.33 -13.41 5.34
CA ASP A 198 -14.48 -11.96 5.49
C ASP A 198 -13.19 -11.25 5.04
N PRO A 199 -13.30 -10.11 4.32
CA PRO A 199 -12.14 -9.34 3.90
C PRO A 199 -11.33 -8.85 5.10
N GLN A 200 -10.00 -8.94 5.00
CA GLN A 200 -9.05 -8.44 6.01
C GLN A 200 -8.60 -7.00 5.69
N TYR A 201 -8.62 -6.64 4.41
CA TYR A 201 -8.40 -5.28 3.93
C TYR A 201 -8.99 -5.11 2.53
N HIS A 202 -9.09 -3.87 2.05
CA HIS A 202 -9.53 -3.54 0.69
C HIS A 202 -8.42 -2.83 -0.07
N LEU A 203 -8.16 -3.26 -1.30
CA LEU A 203 -7.33 -2.52 -2.24
C LEU A 203 -8.22 -1.56 -3.04
N VAL A 204 -7.96 -0.28 -2.88
CA VAL A 204 -8.58 0.78 -3.66
C VAL A 204 -7.60 1.20 -4.74
N ARG A 205 -7.99 1.03 -5.99
CA ARG A 205 -7.22 1.52 -7.14
C ARG A 205 -8.04 2.57 -7.87
N SER A 206 -7.42 3.70 -8.14
CA SER A 206 -7.97 4.78 -8.97
C SER A 206 -7.07 5.02 -10.16
N GLU A 207 -7.66 5.27 -11.31
CA GLU A 207 -7.01 5.60 -12.56
C GLU A 207 -7.63 6.86 -13.13
N ALA A 208 -6.80 7.78 -13.59
CA ALA A 208 -7.22 8.95 -14.33
C ALA A 208 -6.52 8.98 -15.69
N THR A 209 -7.25 9.37 -16.73
CA THR A 209 -6.72 9.56 -18.08
C THR A 209 -7.04 10.98 -18.55
N GLY A 210 -6.01 11.75 -18.88
CA GLY A 210 -6.12 13.08 -19.45
C GLY A 210 -6.59 13.08 -20.90
N THR A 211 -6.96 14.24 -21.41
CA THR A 211 -7.39 14.46 -22.80
C THR A 211 -6.33 14.04 -23.82
N ASP A 212 -5.07 14.09 -23.40
CA ASP A 212 -3.89 13.86 -24.24
C ASP A 212 -3.45 12.38 -24.19
N GLY A 213 -4.22 11.52 -23.50
CA GLY A 213 -3.97 10.09 -23.36
C GLY A 213 -3.02 9.71 -22.21
N VAL A 214 -2.43 10.69 -21.52
CA VAL A 214 -1.62 10.48 -20.32
C VAL A 214 -2.49 9.86 -19.23
N SER A 215 -2.07 8.70 -18.70
CA SER A 215 -2.79 7.99 -17.64
C SER A 215 -1.95 7.84 -16.37
N ARG A 216 -2.56 8.05 -15.21
CA ARG A 216 -1.94 7.85 -13.89
C ARG A 216 -2.85 6.97 -13.04
N ALA A 217 -2.24 6.15 -12.20
CA ALA A 217 -2.95 5.24 -11.31
C ALA A 217 -2.36 5.31 -9.90
N ILE A 218 -3.23 5.17 -8.91
CA ILE A 218 -2.89 5.16 -7.48
C ILE A 218 -3.57 3.96 -6.85
N GLU A 219 -2.84 3.25 -6.00
CA GLU A 219 -3.36 2.10 -5.26
C GLU A 219 -3.09 2.27 -3.77
N ILE A 220 -4.13 2.08 -2.95
CA ILE A 220 -4.08 2.21 -1.49
C ILE A 220 -4.71 0.96 -0.87
N ALA A 221 -4.02 0.40 0.12
CA ALA A 221 -4.56 -0.64 0.97
C ALA A 221 -5.25 -0.01 2.20
N LYS A 222 -6.57 -0.16 2.31
CA LYS A 222 -7.35 0.24 3.49
C LYS A 222 -7.58 -0.97 4.37
N MET A 223 -7.03 -0.97 5.58
CA MET A 223 -7.35 -1.98 6.58
C MET A 223 -8.77 -1.79 7.11
N ILE A 224 -9.37 -2.89 7.57
CA ILE A 224 -10.62 -2.82 8.34
C ILE A 224 -10.43 -1.99 9.62
N GLU A 225 -11.49 -1.32 10.06
CA GLU A 225 -11.46 -0.50 11.27
C GLU A 225 -11.40 -1.39 12.50
N VAL A 226 -10.42 -1.15 13.38
CA VAL A 226 -10.22 -1.92 14.61
C VAL A 226 -10.00 -0.97 15.78
N PRO A 227 -10.47 -1.31 17.00
CA PRO A 227 -10.18 -0.52 18.20
C PRO A 227 -8.69 -0.20 18.35
N PRO A 228 -8.34 1.02 18.79
CA PRO A 228 -6.95 1.41 19.01
C PRO A 228 -6.19 0.43 19.92
N ALA A 229 -4.96 0.11 19.56
CA ALA A 229 -4.12 -0.84 20.31
C ALA A 229 -3.82 -0.41 21.76
N ILE A 230 -4.01 0.87 22.10
CA ILE A 230 -3.89 1.35 23.49
C ILE A 230 -4.93 0.70 24.41
N LEU A 231 -6.07 0.28 23.86
CA LEU A 231 -7.14 -0.37 24.62
C LEU A 231 -6.85 -1.84 24.92
N ASP A 232 -5.83 -2.46 24.30
CA ASP A 232 -5.45 -3.86 24.55
C ASP A 232 -4.95 -4.10 25.98
N TYR A 233 -4.60 -3.04 26.71
CA TYR A 233 -4.10 -3.09 28.09
C TYR A 233 -5.00 -2.34 29.08
N ALA A 234 -6.15 -1.83 28.61
CA ALA A 234 -7.08 -1.13 29.48
C ALA A 234 -7.87 -2.15 30.32
N VAL A 235 -7.72 -2.07 31.64
CA VAL A 235 -8.59 -2.78 32.58
C VAL A 235 -9.83 -1.93 32.80
N TYR A 236 -10.95 -2.32 32.20
CA TYR A 236 -12.25 -1.71 32.46
C TYR A 236 -13.02 -2.57 33.48
N SER A 237 -13.08 -2.11 34.74
CA SER A 237 -13.89 -2.73 35.79
C SER A 237 -15.25 -2.03 35.83
N GLY A 238 -16.28 -2.68 35.27
CA GLY A 238 -17.65 -2.19 35.32
C GLY A 238 -18.32 -2.29 36.70
N GLU A 239 -17.68 -2.99 37.65
CA GLU A 239 -18.09 -3.06 39.05
C GLU A 239 -16.90 -2.80 39.98
N SER A 240 -17.21 -2.51 41.25
CA SER A 240 -16.25 -2.16 42.31
C SER A 240 -15.02 -3.07 42.33
N ILE A 241 -13.83 -2.47 42.21
CA ILE A 241 -12.55 -3.14 42.45
C ILE A 241 -12.49 -3.52 43.94
N ILE A 242 -12.78 -4.79 44.26
CA ILE A 242 -12.49 -5.34 45.59
C ILE A 242 -11.02 -5.72 45.57
N LYS A 243 -10.22 -4.92 46.26
CA LYS A 243 -8.80 -5.20 46.50
C LYS A 243 -8.71 -6.42 47.43
N PRO A 244 -7.91 -7.46 47.11
CA PRO A 244 -7.55 -8.48 48.08
C PRO A 244 -6.69 -7.90 49.22
#